data_AF-A0A432QXU8-F1
#
_entry.id   AF-A0A432QXU8-F1
#
_cell.length_a   1.000
_cell.length_b   1.000
_cell.length_c   1.000
_cell.angle_alpha   90.00
_cell.angle_beta   90.00
_cell.angle_gamma   90.00
#
_symmetry.space_group_name_H-M   'P 1'
#
loop_
_entity.id
_entity.type
_entity.pdbx_description
1 polymer ?
#
loop_
_entity_poly.entity_id
_entity_poly.type
_entity_poly.pdbx_seq_one_letter_code
_entity_poly.pdbx_strand_id
1 'polypeptide(L)' 'MKQIKVLGSGCKNCVNTADLIKKKARELGVEVEVIKVTDMGDIMGYGVMSTPGVVIDEKVVHAGGMP' A
#
# COMPACT_ATOMS: atom_id res chain seq x y z
N MET A 1 -0.77 -13.17 -9.90
CA MET A 1 -0.90 -11.71 -9.72
C MET A 1 -1.11 -11.42 -8.24
N LYS A 2 -0.24 -10.63 -7.61
CA LYS A 2 -0.38 -10.27 -6.19
C LYS A 2 -1.09 -8.93 -6.04
N GLN A 3 -2.09 -8.85 -5.16
CA GLN A 3 -2.75 -7.57 -4.87
C GLN A 3 -2.05 -6.86 -3.72
N ILE A 4 -1.66 -5.61 -3.97
CA ILE A 4 -1.00 -4.76 -2.99
C ILE A 4 -1.85 -3.50 -2.80
N LYS A 5 -2.44 -3.34 -1.63
CA LYS A 5 -3.23 -2.14 -1.29
C LYS A 5 -2.36 -1.17 -0.50
N VAL A 6 -2.25 0.07 -0.98
CA VAL A 6 -1.59 1.16 -0.28
C VAL A 6 -2.66 2.00 0.39
N LEU A 7 -2.71 1.91 1.71
CA LEU A 7 -3.65 2.58 2.59
C LEU A 7 -3.12 3.98 2.92
N GLY A 8 -3.81 5.03 2.49
CA GLY A 8 -3.42 6.39 2.83
C GLY A 8 -4.26 7.46 2.15
N SER A 9 -4.41 8.60 2.81
CA SER A 9 -5.22 9.75 2.38
C SER A 9 -4.69 10.50 1.13
N GLY A 10 -3.80 9.90 0.35
CA GLY A 10 -3.22 10.53 -0.85
C GLY A 10 -2.03 11.46 -0.60
N CYS A 11 -1.41 11.37 0.58
CA CYS A 11 -0.20 12.09 0.94
C CYS A 11 0.98 11.80 -0.02
N LYS A 12 1.99 12.70 -0.10
CA LYS A 12 3.20 12.47 -0.93
C LYS A 12 3.86 11.12 -0.64
N ASN A 13 3.94 10.74 0.64
CA ASN A 13 4.51 9.45 1.04
C ASN A 13 3.71 8.26 0.50
N CYS A 14 2.38 8.36 0.55
CA CYS A 14 1.44 7.37 0.05
C CYS A 14 1.62 7.14 -1.46
N VAL A 15 1.81 8.22 -2.23
CA VAL A 15 2.07 8.15 -3.68
C VAL A 15 3.43 7.51 -3.97
N ASN A 16 4.47 7.94 -3.25
CA ASN A 16 5.81 7.40 -3.41
C ASN A 16 5.89 5.91 -3.04
N THR A 17 5.22 5.46 -1.99
CA THR A 17 5.14 4.04 -1.62
C THR A 17 4.52 3.21 -2.74
N ALA A 18 3.42 3.67 -3.35
CA ALA A 18 2.80 2.98 -4.48
C ALA A 18 3.73 2.89 -5.71
N ASP A 19 4.49 3.96 -6.00
CA ASP A 19 5.44 3.98 -7.11
C ASP A 19 6.63 3.04 -6.86
N LEU A 20 7.19 3.06 -5.65
CA LEU A 20 8.26 2.16 -5.22
C LEU A 20 7.85 0.69 -5.36
N ILE A 21 6.65 0.34 -4.92
CA ILE A 21 6.10 -1.02 -5.04
C ILE A 21 5.99 -1.42 -6.51
N LYS A 22 5.41 -0.57 -7.38
CA LYS A 22 5.31 -0.84 -8.83
C LYS A 22 6.67 -1.03 -9.47
N LYS A 23 7.62 -0.16 -9.15
CA LYS A 23 8.99 -0.22 -9.69
C LYS A 23 9.67 -1.52 -9.27
N LYS A 24 9.63 -1.85 -7.97
CA LYS A 24 10.25 -3.08 -7.44
C LYS A 24 9.62 -4.34 -8.00
N ALA A 25 8.29 -4.37 -8.13
CA ALA A 25 7.60 -5.50 -8.73
C ALA A 25 8.03 -5.72 -10.20
N ARG A 26 8.14 -4.63 -10.97
CA ARG A 26 8.65 -4.69 -12.36
C ARG A 26 10.11 -5.15 -12.42
N GLU A 27 10.97 -4.68 -11.53
CA GLU A 27 12.37 -5.12 -11.43
C GLU A 27 12.49 -6.62 -11.10
N LEU A 28 11.58 -7.14 -10.27
CA LEU A 28 11.52 -8.55 -9.89
C LEU A 28 10.78 -9.43 -10.90
N GLY A 29 10.21 -8.86 -11.97
CA GLY A 29 9.38 -9.59 -12.93
C GLY A 29 8.09 -10.15 -12.33
N VAL A 30 7.60 -9.57 -11.23
CA VAL A 30 6.38 -10.00 -10.54
C VAL A 30 5.23 -9.11 -10.95
N GLU A 31 4.14 -9.73 -11.41
CA GLU A 31 2.92 -9.03 -11.74
C GLU A 31 2.14 -8.70 -10.45
N VAL A 32 2.08 -7.41 -10.12
CA VAL A 32 1.37 -6.89 -8.94
C VAL A 32 0.32 -5.87 -9.35
N GLU A 33 -0.81 -5.89 -8.67
CA GLU A 33 -1.84 -4.86 -8.77
C GLU A 33 -1.73 -3.92 -7.58
N VAL A 34 -1.46 -2.64 -7.84
CA VAL A 34 -1.35 -1.64 -6.76
C VAL A 34 -2.63 -0.82 -6.69
N ILE A 35 -3.41 -1.08 -5.64
CA ILE A 35 -4.68 -0.40 -5.34
C ILE A 35 -4.41 0.67 -4.29
N LYS A 36 -4.86 1.91 -4.52
CA LYS A 36 -4.77 2.96 -3.50
C LYS A 36 -6.09 3.04 -2.75
N VAL A 37 -6.06 2.79 -1.45
CA VAL A 37 -7.22 2.91 -0.58
C VAL A 37 -7.10 4.22 0.17
N THR A 38 -7.99 5.14 -0.13
CA THR A 38 -8.04 6.47 0.50
C THR A 38 -9.17 6.58 1.52
N ASP A 39 -10.07 5.60 1.56
CA ASP A 39 -11.21 5.59 2.46
C ASP A 39 -10.77 5.32 3.89
N MET A 40 -11.13 6.22 4.82
CA MET A 40 -10.73 6.08 6.22
C MET A 40 -11.36 4.86 6.90
N GLY A 41 -12.57 4.46 6.49
CA GLY A 41 -13.25 3.27 7.01
C GLY A 41 -12.48 2.00 6.65
N ASP A 42 -12.07 1.86 5.39
CA ASP A 42 -11.23 0.73 4.95
C ASP A 42 -9.88 0.72 5.68
N ILE A 43 -9.21 1.88 5.80
CA ILE A 43 -7.91 1.99 6.47
C ILE A 43 -7.99 1.54 7.94
N MET A 44 -9.02 1.99 8.67
CA MET A 44 -9.27 1.58 10.05
C MET A 44 -9.72 0.11 10.14
N GLY A 45 -10.47 -0.38 9.15
CA GLY A 45 -10.87 -1.78 9.05
C GLY A 45 -9.68 -2.73 8.95
N TYR A 46 -8.60 -2.29 8.32
CA TYR A 46 -7.31 -2.99 8.31
C TYR A 46 -6.48 -2.79 9.61
N GLY A 47 -6.95 -2.00 10.57
CA GLY A 47 -6.24 -1.74 11.83
C GLY A 47 -5.04 -0.79 11.69
N VAL A 48 -4.95 -0.04 10.58
CA VAL A 48 -3.84 0.89 10.34
C VAL A 48 -4.14 2.24 10.98
N MET A 49 -3.47 2.50 12.11
CA MET A 49 -3.58 3.77 12.86
C MET A 49 -2.69 4.88 12.29
N SER A 50 -1.69 4.54 11.48
CA SER A 50 -0.74 5.49 10.91
C SER A 50 -0.48 5.16 9.44
N THR A 51 -0.81 6.10 8.57
CA THR A 51 -0.59 5.99 7.13
C THR A 51 0.81 6.52 6.74
N PRO A 52 1.42 6.01 5.66
CA PRO A 52 0.89 4.99 4.76
C PRO A 52 0.95 3.57 5.34
N GLY A 53 -0.07 2.78 5.08
CA GLY A 53 -0.10 1.34 5.33
C GLY A 53 0.04 0.56 4.02
N VAL A 54 0.62 -0.63 4.08
CA VAL A 54 0.73 -1.54 2.93
C VAL A 54 0.13 -2.88 3.30
N VAL A 55 -0.76 -3.35 2.46
CA VAL A 55 -1.46 -4.64 2.58
C VAL A 55 -1.10 -5.48 1.37
N ILE A 56 -0.69 -6.72 1.59
CA ILE A 56 -0.42 -7.70 0.53
C ILE A 56 -1.30 -8.91 0.80
N ASP A 57 -2.08 -9.34 -0.20
CA ASP A 57 -2.98 -10.49 -0.08
C ASP A 57 -3.91 -10.38 1.16
N GLU A 58 -4.51 -9.19 1.33
CA GLU A 58 -5.39 -8.80 2.45
C GLU A 58 -4.76 -8.77 3.85
N LYS A 59 -3.44 -9.00 3.92
CA LYS A 59 -2.68 -8.91 5.17
C LYS A 59 -1.88 -7.62 5.25
N VAL A 60 -2.03 -6.87 6.35
CA VAL A 60 -1.18 -5.71 6.62
C VAL A 60 0.25 -6.19 6.83
N VAL A 61 1.17 -5.70 6.00
CA VAL A 61 2.61 -6.00 6.10
C VAL A 61 3.41 -4.80 6.61
N HIS A 62 2.84 -3.59 6.50
CA HIS A 62 3.47 -2.36 6.95
C HIS A 62 2.41 -1.36 7.40
N ALA A 63 2.69 -0.62 8.47
CA ALA A 63 1.83 0.47 8.95
C ALA A 63 2.70 1.58 9.56
N GLY A 64 2.61 2.78 8.99
CA GLY A 64 3.29 3.98 9.48
C GLY A 64 4.62 4.24 8.77
N GLY A 65 4.78 5.45 8.21
CA GLY A 65 6.00 5.83 7.49
C GLY A 65 6.19 5.13 6.15
N MET A 66 7.31 5.40 5.46
CA MET A 66 7.65 4.73 4.21
C MET A 66 8.30 3.35 4.48
N PRO A 67 7.84 2.29 3.82
CA PRO A 67 8.49 0.97 3.81
C PRO A 67 9.68 0.90 2.84
#